data_AF-A0A5N8UVG2-F1
#
_entry.id   AF-A0A5N8UVG2-F1
#
_cell.length_a   1.000
_cell.length_b   1.000
_cell.length_c   1.000
_cell.angle_alpha   90.00
_cell.angle_beta   90.00
_cell.angle_gamma   90.00
#
_symmetry.space_group_name_H-M   'P 1'
#
loop_
_entity.id
_entity.type
_entity.pdbx_description
1 polymer ?
#
loop_
_entity_poly.entity_id
_entity_poly.type
_entity_poly.pdbx_seq_one_letter_code
_entity_poly.pdbx_strand_id
1 'polypeptide(L)'
;MSILNQSQIEVLHLHGCLQMQYQHPNKAVVLLKALVLCAPEFKPAQYTLALACLEAEEYESAIKWCRTLLAESNDSDKPALFLCLSRAYWRLDKAIEAREAYGFYIDMNVNSQAEQLSGTQ
;
A
#
# COMPACT_ATOMS: atom_id res chain seq x y z
N MET A 1 13.37 16.46 1.17
CA MET A 1 14.66 16.47 0.46
C MET A 1 15.42 15.25 0.94
N SER A 2 15.47 14.22 0.10
CA SER A 2 16.13 12.95 0.41
C SER A 2 17.61 13.13 0.74
N ILE A 3 18.10 12.35 1.72
CA ILE A 3 19.54 12.23 2.04
C ILE A 3 20.24 11.12 1.22
N LEU A 4 19.47 10.33 0.47
CA LEU A 4 19.93 9.24 -0.38
C LEU A 4 19.88 9.65 -1.85
N ASN A 5 20.81 9.14 -2.65
CA ASN A 5 20.74 9.26 -4.10
C ASN A 5 19.71 8.28 -4.68
N GLN A 6 19.32 8.49 -5.95
CA GLN A 6 18.28 7.70 -6.61
C GLN A 6 18.58 6.20 -6.62
N SER A 7 19.81 5.79 -6.91
CA SER A 7 20.21 4.38 -6.93
C SER A 7 20.11 3.73 -5.54
N GLN A 8 20.48 4.46 -4.49
CA GLN A 8 20.35 3.98 -3.11
C GLN A 8 18.88 3.79 -2.71
N ILE A 9 18.01 4.73 -3.11
CA ILE A 9 16.56 4.64 -2.88
C ILE A 9 16.00 3.38 -3.55
N GLU A 10 16.30 3.18 -4.84
CA GLU A 10 15.81 2.05 -5.63
C GLU A 10 16.30 0.70 -5.10
N VAL A 11 17.58 0.59 -4.73
CA VAL A 11 18.14 -0.66 -4.19
C VAL A 11 17.53 -0.99 -2.83
N LEU A 12 17.35 -0.01 -1.95
CA LEU A 12 16.71 -0.23 -0.65
C LEU A 12 15.24 -0.62 -0.81
N HIS A 13 14.53 0.00 -1.75
CA HIS A 13 13.15 -0.35 -2.05
C HIS A 13 13.04 -1.77 -2.59
N LEU A 14 13.87 -2.14 -3.57
CA LEU A 14 13.93 -3.49 -4.12
C LEU A 14 14.23 -4.52 -3.03
N HIS A 15 15.16 -4.23 -2.13
CA HIS A 15 15.45 -5.11 -1.01
C HIS A 15 14.23 -5.26 -0.08
N GLY A 16 13.48 -4.20 0.19
CA GLY A 16 12.20 -4.28 0.90
C GLY A 16 11.19 -5.20 0.22
N CYS A 17 11.05 -5.07 -1.11
CA CYS A 17 10.19 -5.94 -1.92
C CYS A 17 10.66 -7.41 -1.88
N LEU A 18 11.96 -7.69 -1.93
CA LEU A 18 12.49 -9.04 -1.83
C LEU A 18 12.22 -9.65 -0.44
N GLN A 19 12.35 -8.89 0.64
CA GLN A 19 11.98 -9.36 1.98
C GLN A 19 10.50 -9.74 2.05
N MET A 20 9.61 -8.98 1.40
CA MET A 20 8.20 -9.33 1.28
C MET A 20 8.00 -10.64 0.51
N GLN A 21 8.67 -10.78 -0.64
CA GLN A 21 8.58 -11.98 -1.48
C GLN A 21 9.06 -13.24 -0.75
N TYR A 22 10.07 -13.12 0.11
CA TYR A 22 10.58 -14.22 0.94
C TYR A 22 9.82 -14.40 2.27
N GLN A 23 8.62 -13.83 2.41
CA GLN A 23 7.79 -13.94 3.62
C GLN A 23 8.52 -13.48 4.89
N HIS A 24 9.26 -12.38 4.77
CA HIS A 24 9.94 -11.71 5.88
C HIS A 24 9.40 -10.28 6.08
N PRO A 25 8.08 -10.11 6.34
CA PRO A 25 7.45 -8.80 6.36
C PRO A 25 7.99 -7.91 7.47
N ASN A 26 8.34 -8.47 8.64
CA ASN A 26 8.96 -7.70 9.73
C ASN A 26 10.29 -7.04 9.32
N LYS A 27 11.12 -7.76 8.55
CA LYS A 27 12.39 -7.20 8.03
C LYS A 27 12.11 -6.12 6.98
N ALA A 28 11.12 -6.34 6.12
CA ALA A 28 10.68 -5.35 5.14
C ALA A 28 10.21 -4.07 5.82
N VAL A 29 9.39 -4.16 6.87
CA VAL A 29 8.88 -3.00 7.63
C VAL A 29 10.02 -2.17 8.19
N VAL A 30 11.03 -2.77 8.84
CA VAL A 30 12.17 -2.04 9.41
C VAL A 30 12.91 -1.26 8.32
N LEU A 31 13.22 -1.94 7.20
CA LEU A 31 13.94 -1.35 6.08
C LEU A 31 13.15 -0.22 5.41
N LEU A 32 11.86 -0.43 5.16
CA LEU A 32 10.99 0.51 4.48
C LEU A 32 10.66 1.73 5.36
N LYS A 33 10.50 1.55 6.69
CA LYS A 33 10.38 2.67 7.63
C LYS A 33 11.61 3.58 7.55
N ALA A 34 12.82 3.00 7.53
CA ALA A 34 14.05 3.77 7.37
C ALA A 34 14.11 4.48 6.01
N LEU A 35 13.73 3.80 4.92
CA LEU A 35 13.71 4.40 3.59
C LEU A 35 12.74 5.59 3.51
N VAL A 36 11.53 5.46 4.04
CA VAL A 36 10.53 6.54 4.04
C VAL A 36 10.99 7.73 4.88
N LEU A 37 11.74 7.51 5.98
CA LEU A 37 12.35 8.61 6.74
C LEU A 37 13.44 9.33 5.93
N CYS A 38 14.26 8.59 5.18
CA CYS A 38 15.36 9.14 4.40
C CYS A 38 14.91 9.78 3.08
N ALA A 39 13.82 9.31 2.48
CA ALA A 39 13.27 9.73 1.19
C ALA A 39 11.72 9.80 1.23
N PRO A 40 11.13 10.73 1.99
CA PRO A 40 9.68 10.82 2.18
C PRO A 40 8.89 11.13 0.90
N GLU A 41 9.53 11.68 -0.13
CA GLU A 41 8.95 11.91 -1.45
C GLU A 41 8.79 10.62 -2.27
N PHE A 42 9.49 9.54 -1.92
CA PHE A 42 9.49 8.30 -2.70
C PHE A 42 8.27 7.44 -2.39
N LYS A 43 7.17 7.74 -3.10
CA LYS A 43 5.86 7.07 -2.94
C LYS A 43 5.91 5.54 -3.00
N PRO A 44 6.66 4.88 -3.90
CA PRO A 44 6.68 3.42 -3.93
C PRO A 44 7.05 2.76 -2.61
N ALA A 45 7.98 3.35 -1.84
CA ALA A 45 8.32 2.83 -0.52
C ALA A 45 7.19 2.97 0.51
N GLN A 46 6.39 4.03 0.43
CA GLN A 46 5.22 4.21 1.30
C GLN A 46 4.14 3.16 1.01
N TYR A 47 3.86 2.89 -0.27
CA TYR A 47 2.93 1.83 -0.67
C TYR A 47 3.40 0.44 -0.21
N THR A 48 4.68 0.12 -0.48
CA THR A 48 5.24 -1.16 -0.02
C THR A 48 5.26 -1.26 1.50
N LEU A 49 5.49 -0.15 2.23
CA LEU A 49 5.41 -0.14 3.69
C LEU A 49 4.01 -0.42 4.20
N ALA A 50 2.97 0.15 3.58
CA ALA A 50 1.58 -0.12 3.96
C ALA A 50 1.25 -1.62 3.86
N LEU A 51 1.64 -2.25 2.76
CA LEU A 51 1.47 -3.69 2.55
C LEU A 51 2.35 -4.51 3.52
N ALA A 52 3.60 -4.09 3.73
CA ALA A 52 4.51 -4.76 4.65
C ALA A 52 3.98 -4.76 6.09
N CYS A 53 3.40 -3.65 6.55
CA CYS A 53 2.73 -3.57 7.85
C CYS A 53 1.56 -4.57 7.94
N LEU A 54 0.74 -4.70 6.89
CA LEU A 54 -0.37 -5.66 6.86
C LEU A 54 0.12 -7.10 7.02
N GLU A 55 1.13 -7.50 6.23
CA GLU A 55 1.70 -8.86 6.26
C GLU A 55 2.52 -9.12 7.54
N ALA A 56 3.05 -8.06 8.17
CA ALA A 56 3.72 -8.11 9.47
C ALA A 56 2.75 -8.12 10.66
N GLU A 57 1.44 -8.11 10.40
CA GLU A 57 0.39 -8.02 11.42
C GLU A 57 0.39 -6.69 12.22
N GLU A 58 1.09 -5.66 11.73
CA GLU A 58 1.01 -4.28 12.24
C GLU A 58 -0.23 -3.57 11.64
N TYR A 59 -1.43 -4.05 11.97
CA TYR A 59 -2.67 -3.64 11.30
C TYR A 59 -3.00 -2.15 11.46
N GLU A 60 -2.81 -1.57 12.64
CA GLU A 60 -3.03 -0.13 12.88
C GLU A 60 -2.06 0.74 12.05
N SER A 61 -0.81 0.30 11.93
CA SER A 61 0.19 0.96 11.08
C SER A 61 -0.22 0.89 9.60
N ALA A 62 -0.68 -0.28 9.14
CA ALA A 62 -1.16 -0.46 7.77
C ALA A 62 -2.34 0.48 7.47
N ILE A 63 -3.33 0.55 8.37
CA ILE A 63 -4.48 1.45 8.26
C ILE A 63 -4.03 2.91 8.17
N LYS A 64 -3.12 3.34 9.05
CA LYS A 64 -2.60 4.72 9.05
C LYS A 64 -1.96 5.06 7.70
N TRP A 65 -1.06 4.21 7.21
CA TRP A 65 -0.39 4.43 5.93
C TRP A 65 -1.36 4.46 4.76
N CYS A 66 -2.29 3.51 4.68
CA CYS A 66 -3.27 3.49 3.60
C CYS A 66 -4.16 4.74 3.61
N ARG A 67 -4.62 5.21 4.78
CA ARG A 67 -5.43 6.44 4.87
C ARG A 67 -4.64 7.68 4.40
N THR A 68 -3.38 7.79 4.78
CA THR A 68 -2.51 8.88 4.31
C THR A 68 -2.33 8.82 2.80
N LEU A 69 -2.02 7.64 2.25
CA LEU A 69 -1.84 7.47 0.81
C LEU A 69 -3.12 7.74 0.03
N LEU A 70 -4.28 7.28 0.52
CA LEU A 70 -5.58 7.54 -0.11
C LEU A 70 -5.88 9.03 -0.28
N ALA A 71 -5.49 9.85 0.70
CA ALA A 71 -5.70 11.31 0.65
C ALA A 71 -4.84 12.00 -0.43
N GLU A 72 -3.74 11.36 -0.86
CA GLU A 72 -2.75 11.93 -1.78
C GLU A 72 -2.73 11.23 -3.15
N SER A 73 -3.37 10.06 -3.26
CA SER A 73 -3.33 9.20 -4.43
C SER A 73 -4.34 9.56 -5.52
N ASN A 74 -3.96 9.29 -6.76
CA ASN A 74 -4.86 9.30 -7.92
C ASN A 74 -5.72 8.02 -7.94
N ASP A 75 -6.82 8.03 -8.69
CA ASP A 75 -7.79 6.93 -8.68
C ASP A 75 -7.22 5.56 -9.09
N SER A 76 -6.14 5.51 -9.89
CA SER A 76 -5.49 4.26 -10.31
C SER A 76 -4.90 3.44 -9.16
N ASP A 77 -4.45 4.09 -8.10
CA ASP A 77 -3.70 3.44 -7.02
C ASP A 77 -4.58 3.10 -5.81
N LYS A 78 -5.77 3.71 -5.75
CA LYS A 78 -6.74 3.55 -4.66
C LYS A 78 -7.26 2.12 -4.47
N PRO A 79 -7.49 1.29 -5.52
CA PRO A 79 -8.00 -0.06 -5.33
C PRO A 79 -7.10 -0.90 -4.41
N ALA A 80 -5.79 -0.92 -4.66
CA ALA A 80 -4.85 -1.69 -3.85
C ALA A 80 -4.84 -1.23 -2.37
N LEU A 81 -4.97 0.08 -2.14
CA LEU A 81 -5.05 0.65 -0.79
C LEU A 81 -6.35 0.27 -0.07
N PHE A 82 -7.49 0.29 -0.76
CA PHE A 82 -8.77 -0.15 -0.20
C PHE A 82 -8.79 -1.64 0.13
N LEU A 83 -8.17 -2.48 -0.70
CA LEU A 83 -8.01 -3.90 -0.40
C LEU A 83 -7.15 -4.11 0.84
N CYS A 84 -6.03 -3.38 0.97
CA CYS A 84 -5.16 -3.42 2.14
C CYS A 84 -5.91 -2.99 3.41
N LEU A 85 -6.66 -1.87 3.36
CA LEU A 85 -7.50 -1.39 4.46
C LEU A 85 -8.55 -2.40 4.90
N SER A 86 -9.27 -2.99 3.94
CA SER A 86 -10.28 -3.99 4.23
C SER A 86 -9.72 -5.18 5.00
N ARG A 87 -8.57 -5.71 4.54
CA ARG A 87 -7.86 -6.81 5.23
C ARG A 87 -7.41 -6.40 6.63
N ALA A 88 -6.85 -5.20 6.80
CA ALA A 88 -6.41 -4.72 8.11
C ALA A 88 -7.58 -4.56 9.10
N TYR A 89 -8.70 -3.97 8.68
CA TYR A 89 -9.90 -3.85 9.52
C TYR A 89 -10.49 -5.20 9.88
N TRP A 90 -10.54 -6.13 8.92
CA TRP A 90 -11.02 -7.48 9.18
C TRP A 90 -10.20 -8.19 10.26
N ARG A 91 -8.88 -8.04 10.24
CA ARG A 91 -7.97 -8.61 11.24
C ARG A 91 -8.08 -7.96 12.63
N LEU A 92 -8.67 -6.77 12.71
CA LEU A 92 -8.95 -6.06 13.97
C LEU A 92 -10.42 -6.20 14.41
N ASP A 93 -11.17 -7.16 13.84
CA ASP A 93 -12.60 -7.38 14.11
C ASP A 93 -13.51 -6.17 13.82
N LYS A 94 -13.05 -5.25 12.97
CA LYS A 94 -13.79 -4.06 12.51
C LYS A 94 -14.58 -4.38 11.25
N ALA A 95 -15.58 -5.24 11.40
CA ALA A 95 -16.29 -5.86 10.26
C ALA A 95 -17.04 -4.85 9.38
N ILE A 96 -17.53 -3.74 9.95
CA ILE A 96 -18.27 -2.72 9.20
C ILE A 96 -17.29 -1.97 8.29
N GLU A 97 -16.20 -1.45 8.86
CA GLU A 97 -15.17 -0.72 8.13
C GLU A 97 -14.47 -1.60 7.08
N ALA A 98 -14.28 -2.88 7.39
CA ALA A 98 -13.74 -3.86 6.45
C ALA A 98 -14.64 -4.03 5.22
N ARG A 99 -15.95 -4.12 5.43
CA ARG A 99 -16.95 -4.24 4.36
C ARG A 99 -17.01 -2.96 3.52
N GLU A 100 -17.02 -1.80 4.14
CA GLU A 100 -17.03 -0.51 3.43
C GLU A 100 -15.78 -0.36 2.54
N ALA A 101 -14.59 -0.62 3.08
CA ALA A 101 -13.35 -0.58 2.32
C ALA A 101 -13.34 -1.59 1.16
N TYR A 102 -13.88 -2.79 1.36
CA TYR A 102 -14.00 -3.78 0.29
C TYR A 102 -14.98 -3.35 -0.80
N GLY A 103 -16.09 -2.70 -0.43
CA GLY A 103 -17.04 -2.12 -1.38
C GLY A 103 -16.35 -1.14 -2.34
N PHE A 104 -15.58 -0.19 -1.81
CA PHE A 104 -14.80 0.73 -2.64
C PHE A 104 -13.81 0.01 -3.56
N TYR A 105 -13.14 -1.04 -3.09
CA TYR A 105 -12.25 -1.86 -3.92
C TYR A 105 -13.00 -2.50 -5.09
N ILE A 106 -14.19 -3.06 -4.87
CA ILE A 106 -14.99 -3.67 -5.92
C ILE A 106 -15.49 -2.63 -6.91
N ASP A 107 -16.07 -1.53 -6.45
CA ASP A 107 -16.65 -0.50 -7.31
C ASP A 107 -15.61 0.07 -8.29
N MET A 108 -14.38 0.30 -7.82
CA MET A 108 -13.28 0.81 -8.66
C MET A 108 -12.74 -0.24 -9.65
N ASN A 109 -12.73 -1.52 -9.30
CA ASN A 109 -12.30 -2.57 -10.22
C ASN A 109 -13.37 -2.94 -11.25
N VAL A 110 -14.65 -2.89 -10.87
CA VAL A 110 -15.77 -3.15 -11.79
C VAL A 110 -15.93 -2.00 -12.77
N ASN A 111 -15.83 -0.74 -12.32
CA ASN A 111 -15.91 0.42 -13.21
C ASN A 111 -14.72 0.49 -14.19
N SER A 112 -13.51 0.15 -13.76
CA SER A 112 -12.34 0.15 -14.65
C SER A 112 -12.42 -0.91 -15.76
N GLN A 113 -13.09 -2.04 -15.53
CA GLN A 113 -13.37 -3.04 -16.58
C GLN A 113 -14.49 -2.59 -17.54
N ALA A 114 -15.50 -1.88 -17.05
CA ALA A 114 -16.58 -1.37 -17.88
C ALA A 114 -16.13 -0.25 -18.84
N GLU A 115 -15.20 0.62 -18.41
CA GLU A 115 -14.64 1.69 -19.25
C GLU A 115 -13.70 1.17 -20.34
N GLN A 116 -13.01 0.04 -20.11
CA GLN A 116 -12.17 -0.60 -21.13
C GLN A 116 -12.99 -1.24 -22.26
N LEU A 117 -14.24 -1.62 -21.99
CA LEU A 117 -15.16 -2.23 -22.97
C LEU A 117 -15.97 -1.19 -23.78
N SER A 118 -16.07 0.05 -23.31
CA SER A 118 -16.79 1.13 -23.99
C SER A 118 -15.90 1.98 -24.91
N GLY A 119 -14.57 1.87 -24.79
CA GLY A 119 -13.58 2.62 -25.58
C GLY A 119 -13.18 2.03 -26.95
N THR A 120 -13.84 0.95 -27.42
CA THR A 120 -13.54 0.30 -28.71
C THR A 120 -14.61 0.53 -29.78
N GLN A 121 -15.11 1.77 -29.91
CA GLN A 121 -15.95 2.17 -31.07
C GLN A 121 -15.20 3.09 -32.03
#